data_AF-A0A0U3T099-F1
#
_entry.id   AF-A0A0U3T099-F1
#
_cell.length_a   1.000
_cell.length_b   1.000
_cell.length_c   1.000
_cell.angle_alpha   90.00
_cell.angle_beta   90.00
_cell.angle_gamma   90.00
#
_symmetry.space_group_name_H-M   'P 1'
#
loop_
_entity.id
_entity.type
_entity.pdbx_description
1 polymer ?
#
loop_
_entity_poly.entity_id
_entity_poly.type
_entity_poly.pdbx_seq_one_letter_code
_entity_poly.pdbx_strand_id
1 'polypeptide(L)' 'MPKTKDCTPKGEGRSSAFQLRIHPELHEQLREVTEDDNITLSCWLKDLARRELRRRGIEPKG' A
#
# COMPACT_ATOMS: atom_id res chain seq x y z
N MET A 1 -8.64 -16.66 -7.75
CA MET A 1 -9.58 -15.52 -7.68
C MET A 1 -8.83 -14.27 -8.13
N PRO A 2 -9.42 -13.38 -8.96
CA PRO A 2 -8.72 -12.17 -9.40
C PRO A 2 -8.49 -11.24 -8.20
N LYS A 3 -7.23 -10.97 -7.87
CA LYS A 3 -6.84 -10.05 -6.78
C LYS A 3 -7.49 -8.69 -6.99
N THR A 4 -8.07 -8.11 -5.94
CA THR A 4 -8.69 -6.77 -6.01
C THR A 4 -7.60 -5.76 -6.37
N LYS A 5 -7.60 -5.32 -7.64
CA LYS A 5 -6.70 -4.28 -8.13
C LYS A 5 -7.19 -2.94 -7.62
N ASP A 6 -6.27 -2.20 -7.02
CA ASP A 6 -6.45 -0.83 -6.57
C ASP A 6 -6.80 0.07 -7.77
N CYS A 7 -8.09 0.26 -8.02
CA CYS A 7 -8.61 1.22 -8.99
C CYS A 7 -8.55 2.63 -8.39
N THR A 8 -7.35 3.13 -8.09
CA THR A 8 -7.20 4.57 -7.84
C THR A 8 -7.57 5.28 -9.15
N PRO A 9 -8.59 6.17 -9.18
CA PRO A 9 -8.95 6.91 -10.38
C PRO A 9 -7.75 7.72 -10.87
N LYS A 10 -7.54 7.75 -12.19
CA LYS A 10 -6.46 8.50 -12.85
C LYS A 10 -6.72 10.02 -12.83
N GLY A 11 -7.00 10.58 -11.66
CA GLY A 11 -7.19 12.01 -11.45
C GLY A 11 -5.99 12.56 -10.70
N GLU A 12 -5.23 13.42 -11.39
CA GLU A 12 -4.18 14.30 -10.87
C GLU A 12 -2.97 13.63 -10.17
N GLY A 13 -1.88 13.52 -10.94
CA GLY A 13 -0.55 13.29 -10.39
C GLY A 13 -0.29 11.84 -9.98
N ARG A 14 0.14 11.01 -10.94
CA ARG A 14 0.93 9.83 -10.56
C ARG A 14 2.15 10.34 -9.80
N SER A 15 2.19 10.18 -8.48
CA SER A 15 3.42 10.33 -7.73
C SER A 15 4.47 9.41 -8.35
N SER A 16 5.71 9.90 -8.43
CA SER A 16 6.84 9.12 -8.96
C SER A 16 6.87 7.74 -8.31
N ALA A 17 7.16 6.70 -9.10
CA ALA A 17 7.23 5.34 -8.61
C ALA A 17 8.22 5.28 -7.43
N PHE A 18 7.71 4.99 -6.24
CA PHE A 18 8.54 4.90 -5.04
C PHE A 18 9.33 3.59 -5.09
N GLN A 19 10.62 3.68 -5.37
CA GLN A 19 11.49 2.52 -5.44
C GLN A 19 11.95 2.17 -4.01
N LEU A 20 11.21 1.30 -3.34
CA LEU A 20 11.53 0.87 -1.99
C LEU A 20 12.49 -0.32 -2.04
N ARG A 21 13.67 -0.19 -1.42
CA ARG A 21 14.58 -1.32 -1.20
C ARG A 21 14.18 -2.01 0.11
N ILE A 22 13.55 -3.17 -0.01
CA ILE A 22 13.13 -4.01 1.10
C ILE A 22 13.98 -5.29 1.09
N HIS A 23 14.32 -5.80 2.27
CA HIS A 23 14.92 -7.14 2.39
C HIS A 23 13.96 -8.20 1.80
N PRO A 24 14.43 -9.22 1.06
CA PRO A 24 13.58 -10.22 0.44
C PRO A 24 12.64 -10.91 1.43
N GLU A 25 13.12 -11.21 2.64
CA GLU A 25 12.31 -11.86 3.69
C GLU A 25 11.11 -11.00 4.12
N LEU A 26 11.33 -9.69 4.28
CA LEU A 26 10.25 -8.78 4.63
C LEU A 26 9.27 -8.61 3.47
N HIS A 27 9.75 -8.60 2.22
CA HIS A 27 8.87 -8.57 1.06
C HIS A 27 7.97 -9.82 0.96
N GLU A 28 8.50 -10.99 1.34
CA GLU A 28 7.73 -12.23 1.37
C GLU A 28 6.65 -12.22 2.46
N GLN A 29 6.98 -11.78 3.68
CA GLN A 29 6.00 -11.60 4.75
C GLN A 29 4.88 -10.62 4.35
N LEU A 30 5.25 -9.51 3.71
CA LEU A 30 4.29 -8.54 3.21
C LEU A 30 3.40 -9.12 2.12
N ARG A 31 3.97 -9.96 1.24
CA ARG A 31 3.19 -10.65 0.21
C ARG A 31 2.19 -11.60 0.86
N GLU A 32 2.60 -12.45 1.80
CA GLU A 32 1.72 -13.41 2.48
C GLU A 32 0.47 -12.73 3.07
N VAL A 33 0.66 -11.64 3.83
CA VAL A 33 -0.45 -10.85 4.39
C VAL A 33 -1.37 -10.31 3.30
N THR A 34 -0.80 -9.79 2.20
CA THR A 34 -1.62 -9.23 1.10
C THR A 34 -2.35 -10.30 0.28
N GLU A 35 -1.82 -11.53 0.24
CA GLU A 35 -2.47 -12.66 -0.42
C GLU A 35 -3.69 -13.14 0.36
N ASP A 36 -3.61 -13.15 1.68
CA ASP A 36 -4.72 -13.49 2.57
C ASP A 36 -5.85 -12.45 2.48
N ASP A 37 -5.49 -11.16 2.55
CA ASP A 37 -6.44 -10.04 2.45
C ASP A 37 -6.95 -9.76 1.02
N ASN A 38 -6.48 -10.51 0.01
CA ASN A 38 -6.84 -10.33 -1.41
C ASN A 38 -6.59 -8.91 -1.97
N ILE A 39 -5.65 -8.18 -1.36
CA ILE A 39 -5.29 -6.81 -1.73
C ILE A 39 -3.91 -6.77 -2.37
N THR A 40 -3.61 -5.70 -3.10
CA THR A 40 -2.26 -5.51 -3.63
C THR A 40 -1.35 -4.93 -2.54
N LEU A 41 -0.07 -5.33 -2.51
CA LEU A 41 0.96 -4.77 -1.62
C LEU A 41 0.92 -3.24 -1.54
N SER A 42 0.77 -2.57 -2.69
CA SER A 42 0.68 -1.11 -2.75
C SER A 42 -0.55 -0.54 -2.04
N CYS A 43 -1.69 -1.24 -2.08
CA CYS A 43 -2.92 -0.82 -1.38
C CYS A 43 -2.74 -0.96 0.14
N TRP A 44 -2.18 -2.10 0.57
CA TRP A 44 -1.88 -2.35 1.98
C TRP A 44 -0.88 -1.33 2.55
N LEU A 45 0.17 -1.01 1.80
CA LEU A 45 1.15 0.02 2.20
C LEU A 45 0.53 1.42 2.30
N LYS A 46 -0.38 1.79 1.39
CA LYS A 46 -1.12 3.05 1.50
C LYS A 46 -1.95 3.08 2.78
N ASP A 47 -2.65 2.00 3.08
CA ASP A 47 -3.47 1.94 4.30
C ASP A 47 -2.63 1.96 5.58
N LEU A 48 -1.49 1.26 5.58
CA LEU A 48 -0.51 1.33 6.67
C LEU A 48 -0.01 2.77 6.88
N ALA A 49 0.35 3.46 5.80
CA ALA A 49 0.78 4.85 5.86
C ALA A 49 -0.32 5.78 6.40
N ARG A 50 -1.57 5.63 5.93
CA ARG A 50 -2.71 6.40 6.45
C ARG A 50 -2.97 6.13 7.93
N ARG A 51 -2.87 4.88 8.39
CA ARG A 51 -3.00 4.51 9.80
C ARG A 51 -1.91 5.15 10.65
N GLU A 52 -0.67 5.12 10.18
CA GLU A 52 0.47 5.69 10.89
C GLU A 52 0.39 7.23 10.96
N LEU A 53 -0.06 7.88 9.88
CA LEU A 53 -0.35 9.33 9.89
C LEU A 53 -1.41 9.67 10.94
N ARG A 54 -2.53 8.92 10.97
CA ARG A 54 -3.58 9.11 11.98
C ARG A 54 -3.06 8.90 13.41
N ARG A 55 -2.21 7.90 13.64
CA ARG A 55 -1.57 7.66 14.96
C ARG A 55 -0.71 8.84 15.41
N ARG A 56 -0.10 9.55 14.47
CA ARG A 56 0.70 10.77 14.74
C ARG A 56 -0.14 12.04 14.82
N GLY A 57 -1.47 11.93 14.72
CA GLY A 57 -2.39 13.07 14.73
C GLY A 57 -2.43 13.85 13.41
N ILE A 58 -1.88 13.29 12.32
CA ILE A 58 -1.89 13.90 11.00
C ILE A 58 -3.07 13.34 10.22
N GLU A 59 -3.96 14.21 9.74
CA GLU A 59 -5.04 13.79 8.84
C GLU A 59 -4.46 13.36 7.49
N PRO A 60 -4.67 12.10 7.07
CA PRO A 60 -4.18 11.63 5.78
C PRO A 60 -4.91 12.37 4.66
N LYS A 61 -4.15 13.10 3.84
CA LYS A 61 -4.66 13.75 2.64
C LYS A 61 -4.54 12.78 1.47
N GLY A 62 -5.69 12.32 0.95
CA GLY A 62 -5.79 11.42 -0.22
C GLY A 62 -6.14 9.97 0.09
#